data_AF-A0A2V8WWX2-F1
#
_entry.id   AF-A0A2V8WWX2-F1
#
_cell.length_a   1.000
_cell.length_b   1.000
_cell.length_c   1.000
_cell.angle_alpha   90.00
_cell.angle_beta   90.00
_cell.angle_gamma   90.00
#
_symmetry.space_group_name_H-M   'P 1'
#
loop_
_entity.id
_entity.type
_entity.pdbx_description
1 polymer ?
#
loop_
_entity_poly.entity_id
_entity_poly.type
_entity_poly.pdbx_seq_one_letter_code
_entity_poly.pdbx_strand_id
1 'polypeptide(L)'
;METLPISYDWILLLDADEALTPQLAEETRRAIQDPNFDGYYVALEMFFLGRALRHSDASFYKLSLFRRGQGRFECRLKDQDTSMCDMEVHEHVVVDGKIGMLSNPLLHHNCDSLSR
;
A
#
# COMPACT_ATOMS: atom_id res chain seq x y z
N MET A 1 14.92 4.04 0.49
CA MET A 1 14.79 2.81 -0.33
C MET A 1 15.99 2.55 -1.25
N GLU A 2 16.90 3.51 -1.47
CA GLU A 2 18.03 3.35 -2.41
C GLU A 2 19.25 2.61 -1.83
N THR A 3 19.25 2.32 -0.51
CA THR A 3 20.38 1.72 0.20
C THR A 3 20.21 0.24 0.53
N LEU A 4 19.05 -0.35 0.24
CA LEU A 4 18.77 -1.77 0.47
C LEU A 4 19.03 -2.59 -0.80
N PRO A 5 19.64 -3.79 -0.71
CA PRO A 5 19.84 -4.67 -1.86
C PRO A 5 18.51 -5.35 -2.26
N ILE A 6 17.62 -4.57 -2.88
CA ILE A 6 16.33 -5.05 -3.39
C ILE A 6 16.52 -5.40 -4.87
N SER A 7 16.40 -6.69 -5.20
CA SER A 7 16.58 -7.20 -6.56
C SER A 7 15.35 -7.02 -7.47
N TYR A 8 14.24 -6.52 -6.92
CA TYR A 8 12.96 -6.40 -7.62
C TYR A 8 12.68 -4.95 -8.03
N ASP A 9 12.10 -4.78 -9.22
CA ASP A 9 11.73 -3.47 -9.77
C ASP A 9 10.43 -2.92 -9.18
N TRP A 10 9.60 -3.78 -8.59
CA TRP A 10 8.35 -3.41 -7.95
C TRP A 10 8.45 -3.59 -6.43
N ILE A 11 7.91 -2.63 -5.70
CA ILE A 11 7.85 -2.59 -4.25
C ILE A 11 6.39 -2.58 -3.84
N LEU A 12 6.03 -3.50 -2.93
CA LEU A 12 4.75 -3.53 -2.25
C LEU A 12 4.99 -3.24 -0.77
N LEU A 13 4.40 -2.15 -0.28
CA LEU A 13 4.31 -1.84 1.15
C LEU A 13 3.15 -2.61 1.76
N LEU A 14 3.43 -3.40 2.78
CA LEU A 14 2.44 -4.23 3.46
C LEU A 14 2.65 -4.12 4.96
N ASP A 15 1.60 -3.77 5.69
CA ASP A 15 1.63 -3.67 7.15
C ASP A 15 1.52 -5.08 7.76
N ALA A 16 1.94 -5.24 9.01
CA ALA A 16 1.99 -6.56 9.66
C ALA A 16 0.61 -7.21 9.89
N ASP A 17 -0.44 -6.39 9.88
CA ASP A 17 -1.84 -6.75 10.02
C ASP A 17 -2.61 -6.79 8.68
N GLU A 18 -1.91 -6.57 7.56
CA GLU A 18 -2.46 -6.66 6.20
C GLU A 18 -2.13 -8.03 5.56
N ALA A 19 -3.10 -8.63 4.88
CA ALA A 19 -2.95 -9.91 4.18
C ALA A 19 -3.42 -9.83 2.72
N LEU A 20 -2.60 -10.39 1.82
CA LEU A 20 -2.96 -10.50 0.40
C LEU A 20 -3.96 -11.64 0.18
N THR A 21 -5.05 -11.34 -0.51
CA THR A 21 -5.94 -12.37 -1.05
C THR A 21 -5.29 -13.05 -2.27
N PRO A 22 -5.56 -14.35 -2.52
CA PRO A 22 -5.09 -15.02 -3.73
C PRO A 22 -5.49 -14.29 -5.03
N GLN A 23 -6.67 -13.65 -5.02
CA GLN A 23 -7.20 -12.85 -6.12
C GLN A 23 -6.39 -11.58 -6.34
N LEU A 24 -6.06 -10.86 -5.26
CA LEU A 24 -5.20 -9.68 -5.32
C LEU A 24 -3.78 -10.05 -5.78
N ALA A 25 -3.24 -11.18 -5.34
CA ALA A 25 -1.91 -11.64 -5.78
C ALA A 25 -1.89 -11.93 -7.30
N GLU A 26 -2.95 -12.53 -7.83
CA GLU A 26 -3.11 -12.76 -9.27
C GLU A 26 -3.24 -11.45 -10.04
N GLU A 27 -4.08 -10.53 -9.55
CA GLU A 27 -4.28 -9.21 -10.15
C GLU A 27 -2.98 -8.39 -10.15
N THR A 28 -2.26 -8.37 -9.02
CA THR A 28 -0.97 -7.70 -8.88
C THR A 28 0.03 -8.21 -9.90
N ARG A 29 0.12 -9.54 -10.09
CA ARG A 29 1.05 -10.12 -11.08
C ARG A 29 0.76 -9.68 -12.50
N ARG A 30 -0.51 -9.45 -12.85
CA ARG A 30 -0.91 -8.93 -14.17
C ARG A 30 -0.64 -7.43 -14.27
N ALA A 31 -0.95 -6.69 -13.21
CA ALA A 31 -0.73 -5.25 -13.13
C ALA A 31 0.75 -4.88 -13.33
N ILE A 32 1.67 -5.56 -12.64
CA ILE A 32 3.11 -5.26 -12.74
C ILE A 32 3.72 -5.52 -14.14
N GLN A 33 3.01 -6.25 -15.01
CA GLN A 33 3.42 -6.51 -16.40
C GLN A 33 3.03 -5.36 -17.34
N ASP A 34 2.12 -4.48 -16.94
CA ASP A 34 1.72 -3.34 -17.76
C ASP A 34 2.81 -2.25 -17.72
N PRO A 35 3.44 -1.91 -18.86
CA PRO A 35 4.47 -0.88 -18.89
C PRO A 35 3.90 0.52 -18.64
N ASN A 36 2.58 0.74 -18.80
CA ASN A 36 1.95 2.05 -18.78
C ASN A 36 1.75 2.64 -17.38
N PHE A 37 1.94 1.86 -16.32
CA PHE A 37 1.72 2.31 -14.95
C PHE A 37 3.00 2.16 -14.12
N ASP A 38 3.19 3.11 -13.22
CA ASP A 38 4.34 3.20 -12.32
C ASP A 38 3.91 3.03 -10.85
N GLY A 39 2.61 2.98 -10.59
CA GLY A 39 2.04 2.70 -9.27
C GLY A 39 0.58 2.25 -9.34
N TYR A 40 0.10 1.64 -8.26
CA TYR A 40 -1.27 1.13 -8.15
C TYR A 40 -1.85 1.38 -6.76
N TYR A 41 -3.04 1.98 -6.74
CA TYR A 41 -3.89 1.99 -5.55
C TYR A 41 -4.43 0.59 -5.28
N VAL A 42 -4.32 0.15 -4.04
CA VAL A 42 -4.85 -1.12 -3.55
C VAL A 42 -5.99 -0.81 -2.60
N ALA A 43 -7.14 -1.44 -2.81
CA ALA A 43 -8.27 -1.32 -1.89
C ALA A 43 -7.96 -2.03 -0.57
N LEU A 44 -8.43 -1.50 0.56
CA LEU A 44 -8.36 -2.13 1.87
C LEU A 44 -9.77 -2.52 2.32
N GLU A 45 -9.94 -3.79 2.66
CA GLU A 45 -11.13 -4.31 3.32
C GLU A 45 -10.83 -4.52 4.80
N MET A 46 -11.48 -3.69 5.65
CA MET A 46 -11.27 -3.72 7.09
C MET A 46 -12.06 -4.84 7.77
N PHE A 47 -11.35 -5.67 8.53
CA PHE A 47 -11.92 -6.67 9.44
C PHE A 47 -11.80 -6.19 10.87
N PHE A 48 -12.94 -6.09 11.55
CA PHE A 48 -13.03 -5.73 12.96
C PHE A 48 -13.78 -6.81 13.73
N LEU A 49 -13.16 -7.36 14.79
CA LEU A 49 -13.73 -8.46 15.59
C LEU A 49 -14.18 -9.66 14.72
N GLY A 50 -13.36 -10.03 13.73
CA GLY A 50 -13.63 -11.13 12.80
C GLY A 50 -14.76 -10.89 11.79
N ARG A 51 -15.25 -9.65 11.64
CA ARG A 51 -16.29 -9.28 10.67
C ARG A 51 -15.80 -8.18 9.74
N ALA A 52 -16.09 -8.33 8.45
CA ALA A 52 -15.88 -7.27 7.47
C ALA A 52 -16.80 -6.08 7.76
N LEU A 53 -16.23 -4.88 7.86
CA LEU A 53 -16.98 -3.64 8.01
C LEU A 53 -17.61 -3.26 6.66
N ARG A 54 -18.88 -3.64 6.46
CA ARG A 54 -19.62 -3.41 5.20
C ARG A 54 -20.39 -2.09 5.12
N HIS A 55 -20.60 -1.43 6.27
CA HIS A 55 -21.43 -0.21 6.38
C HIS A 55 -20.63 1.02 6.81
N SER A 56 -19.30 0.93 6.82
CA SER A 56 -18.47 2.13 6.72
C SER A 56 -18.46 2.53 5.25
N ASP A 57 -18.77 3.79 4.91
CA ASP A 57 -18.59 4.38 3.56
C ASP A 57 -17.10 4.44 3.12
N ALA A 58 -16.29 3.54 3.66
CA ALA A 58 -14.86 3.65 3.75
C ALA A 58 -14.21 2.53 2.96
N SER A 59 -14.39 2.60 1.64
CA SER A 59 -13.47 1.93 0.71
C SER A 59 -12.17 2.73 0.74
N PHE A 60 -11.25 2.32 1.60
CA PHE A 60 -9.95 2.93 1.69
C PHE A 60 -9.07 2.41 0.57
N TYR A 61 -8.37 3.31 -0.11
CA TYR A 61 -7.37 2.96 -1.12
C TYR A 61 -6.01 3.45 -0.63
N LYS A 62 -5.02 2.55 -0.60
CA LYS A 62 -3.63 2.84 -0.24
C LYS A 62 -2.76 2.73 -1.49
N LEU A 63 -1.93 3.73 -1.77
CA LEU A 63 -0.90 3.61 -2.81
C LEU A 63 0.27 2.80 -2.23
N SER A 64 0.15 1.48 -2.25
CA SER A 64 1.14 0.58 -1.65
C SER A 64 2.01 -0.15 -2.67
N LEU A 65 1.62 -0.21 -3.94
CA LEU A 65 2.37 -0.88 -5.01
C LEU A 65 2.95 0.16 -5.98
N PHE A 66 4.26 0.17 -6.16
CA PHE A 66 4.92 1.12 -7.06
C PHE A 66 6.27 0.63 -7.57
N ARG A 67 6.74 1.25 -8.66
CA ARG A 67 8.06 0.97 -9.22
C ARG A 67 9.17 1.61 -8.38
N ARG A 68 10.25 0.88 -8.20
CA ARG A 68 11.46 1.34 -7.53
C ARG A 68 11.98 2.60 -8.21
N GLY A 69 12.25 3.64 -7.41
CA GLY A 69 12.71 4.94 -7.89
C GLY A 69 11.61 5.88 -8.42
N GLN A 70 10.37 5.39 -8.57
CA GLN A 70 9.21 6.19 -8.97
C GLN A 70 8.31 6.56 -7.78
N GLY A 71 8.33 5.77 -6.70
CA GLY A 71 7.65 6.09 -5.45
C GLY A 71 8.54 6.83 -4.47
N ARG A 72 8.06 7.96 -3.95
CA ARG A 72 8.67 8.72 -2.84
C ARG A 72 7.60 8.96 -1.79
N PHE A 73 7.97 8.97 -0.50
CA PHE A 73 7.04 9.41 0.53
C PHE A 73 6.85 10.94 0.44
N GLU A 74 5.64 11.41 0.75
CA GLU A 74 5.29 12.83 0.68
C GLU A 74 6.08 13.66 1.71
N CYS A 75 6.89 14.63 1.26
CA CYS A 75 7.52 15.60 2.17
C CYS A 75 6.51 16.68 2.59
N ARG A 76 5.91 16.56 3.79
CA ARG A 76 4.89 17.49 4.29
C ARG A 76 5.43 18.69 5.07
N LEU A 77 6.64 18.61 5.61
CA LEU A 77 7.24 19.73 6.37
C LEU A 77 8.38 20.36 5.57
N LYS A 78 8.49 21.69 5.63
CA LYS A 78 9.57 22.46 4.97
C LYS A 78 10.98 22.08 5.47
N ASP A 79 11.07 21.46 6.65
CA ASP A 79 12.33 21.07 7.31
C ASP A 79 12.51 19.54 7.44
N GLN A 80 11.73 18.73 6.70
CA GLN A 80 11.97 17.28 6.64
C GLN A 80 13.25 17.01 5.83
N ASP A 81 14.28 16.48 6.50
CA ASP A 81 15.49 15.96 5.83
C ASP A 81 15.25 14.53 5.36
N THR A 82 15.84 14.16 4.21
CA THR A 82 15.88 12.81 3.64
C THR A 82 16.38 11.71 4.58
N SER A 83 17.02 12.08 5.71
CA SER A 83 17.42 11.17 6.78
C SER A 83 16.31 10.81 7.78
N MET A 84 15.18 11.54 7.78
CA MET A 84 14.09 11.40 8.76
C MET A 84 13.16 10.21 8.53
N CYS A 85 13.45 9.34 7.56
CA CYS A 85 12.70 8.12 7.28
C CYS A 85 11.17 8.30 7.30
N ASP A 86 10.66 9.46 6.85
CA ASP A 86 9.25 9.84 6.65
C ASP A 86 8.22 9.08 7.52
N MET A 87 8.44 9.02 8.84
CA MET A 87 7.49 8.43 9.79
C MET A 87 6.55 9.50 10.33
N GLU A 88 5.51 9.86 9.56
CA GLU A 88 4.38 10.61 10.10
C GLU A 88 3.04 9.97 9.73
N VAL A 89 2.72 8.88 10.44
CA VAL A 89 1.38 8.34 10.79
C VAL A 89 0.44 7.93 9.64
N HIS A 90 0.66 8.35 8.39
CA HIS A 90 -0.06 7.91 7.20
C HIS A 90 0.89 7.97 5.99
N GLU A 91 1.47 6.82 5.64
CA GLU A 91 2.38 6.62 4.52
C GLU A 91 1.70 6.96 3.18
N HIS A 92 1.70 8.23 2.78
CA HIS A 92 1.35 8.60 1.41
C HIS A 92 2.59 8.50 0.54
N VAL A 93 2.69 7.38 -0.17
CA VAL A 93 3.56 7.27 -1.33
C VAL A 93 2.99 8.17 -2.43
N VAL A 94 3.85 8.98 -3.03
CA VAL A 94 3.61 9.76 -4.24
C VAL A 94 4.39 9.10 -5.36
N VAL A 95 3.73 8.87 -6.48
CA VAL A 95 4.33 8.33 -7.70
C VAL A 95 4.25 9.40 -8.78
N ASP A 96 5.40 9.77 -9.36
CA ASP A 96 5.47 10.80 -10.41
C ASP A 96 4.86 10.34 -11.75
N GLY A 97 4.75 9.02 -11.94
CA GLY A 97 4.23 8.37 -13.14
C GLY A 97 2.72 8.12 -13.16
N LYS A 98 2.27 7.29 -14.11
CA LYS A 98 0.84 6.95 -14.22
C LYS A 98 0.45 5.96 -13.14
N ILE A 99 -0.70 6.22 -12.50
CA ILE A 99 -1.20 5.39 -11.40
C ILE A 99 -2.46 4.64 -11.84
N GLY A 100 -2.49 3.33 -11.60
CA GLY A 100 -3.64 2.47 -11.79
C GLY A 100 -4.36 2.19 -10.46
N MET A 101 -5.44 1.41 -10.53
CA MET A 101 -6.18 0.99 -9.34
C MET A 101 -6.51 -0.51 -9.45
N LEU A 102 -6.18 -1.27 -8.41
CA LEU A 102 -6.53 -2.67 -8.29
C LEU A 102 -7.95 -2.80 -7.73
N SER A 103 -8.66 -3.83 -8.19
CA SER A 103 -10.05 -4.06 -7.85
C SER A 103 -10.21 -4.97 -6.63
N ASN A 104 -9.27 -5.89 -6.41
CA ASN A 104 -9.32 -6.80 -5.26
C ASN A 104 -8.70 -6.15 -4.01
N PRO A 105 -9.29 -6.35 -2.82
CA PRO A 105 -8.79 -5.73 -1.61
C PRO A 105 -7.65 -6.52 -0.93
N LEU A 106 -6.82 -5.79 -0.19
CA LEU A 106 -6.02 -6.26 0.94
C LEU A 106 -6.95 -6.45 2.15
N LEU A 107 -6.78 -7.56 2.86
CA LEU A 107 -7.51 -7.78 4.12
C LEU A 107 -6.73 -7.11 5.25
N HIS A 108 -7.36 -6.18 5.97
CA HIS A 108 -6.74 -5.50 7.11
C HIS A 108 -7.36 -5.97 8.42
N HIS A 109 -6.60 -6.69 9.25
CA HIS A 109 -7.05 -7.30 10.49
C HIS A 109 -6.73 -6.42 11.70
N ASN A 110 -7.65 -5.52 12.08
CA ASN A 110 -7.38 -4.55 13.16
C ASN A 110 -7.38 -5.15 14.57
N CYS A 111 -8.31 -6.05 14.88
CA CYS A 111 -8.44 -6.59 16.24
C CYS A 111 -9.27 -7.88 16.25
N ASP A 112 -8.67 -8.98 16.71
CA ASP A 112 -9.33 -10.29 16.78
C ASP A 112 -10.08 -10.54 18.10
N SER A 113 -9.75 -9.82 19.17
CA SER A 113 -10.42 -9.96 20.47
C SER A 113 -10.25 -8.71 21.36
N LEU A 114 -11.26 -8.39 22.17
CA LEU A 114 -11.20 -7.36 23.22
C LEU A 114 -10.61 -7.88 24.54
N SER A 115 -10.22 -9.14 24.60
CA SER A 115 -9.60 -9.73 25.78
C SER A 115 -8.19 -9.20 25.97
N ARG A 116 -7.97 -8.48 27.07
CA ARG A 116 -6.66 -8.03 27.54
C ARG A 116 -5.92 -9.11 28.32
#